data_AF-A0A3C0B9J0-F1
#
_entry.id   AF-A0A3C0B9J0-F1
#
_cell.length_a   1.000
_cell.length_b   1.000
_cell.length_c   1.000
_cell.angle_alpha   90.00
_cell.angle_beta   90.00
_cell.angle_gamma   90.00
#
_symmetry.space_group_name_H-M   'P 1'
#
loop_
_entity.id
_entity.type
_entity.pdbx_description
1 polymer ?
#
loop_
_entity_poly.entity_id
_entity_poly.type
_entity_poly.pdbx_seq_one_letter_code
_entity_poly.pdbx_strand_id
1 'polypeptide(L)'
;FDTQVLSIFRRQREIGTYIALGMTRKQVLGLFTVEGSMYSIFAMVVGGLVGLPIFMLTATRGISLFSGIDELGITMANTIYPVFGFWLVSGTVMLLLVSATLVSFLPARKIANMN
;
A
#
# COMPACT_ATOMS: atom_id res chain seq x y z
N PHE A 1 7.37 0.00 1.12
CA PHE A 1 7.88 -0.85 2.22
C PHE A 1 9.33 -0.50 2.57
N ASP A 2 10.29 -0.54 1.64
CA ASP A 2 11.70 -0.19 1.93
C ASP A 2 11.90 1.22 2.49
N THR A 3 11.18 2.21 1.97
CA THR A 3 11.26 3.60 2.45
C THR A 3 10.76 3.76 3.88
N GLN A 4 9.69 3.07 4.27
CA GLN A 4 9.15 3.11 5.64
C GLN A 4 10.12 2.50 6.63
N VAL A 5 10.65 1.31 6.35
CA VAL A 5 11.63 0.65 7.23
C VAL A 5 12.90 1.49 7.35
N LEU A 6 13.44 2.00 6.24
CA LEU A 6 14.63 2.86 6.23
C LEU A 6 14.40 4.17 7.01
N SER A 7 13.21 4.77 6.90
CA SER A 7 12.88 5.99 7.63
C SER A 7 12.89 5.77 9.15
N ILE A 8 12.40 4.63 9.63
CA ILE A 8 12.41 4.28 11.05
C ILE A 8 13.85 4.07 11.55
N PHE A 9 14.70 3.39 10.77
CA PHE A 9 16.11 3.22 11.13
C PHE A 9 16.86 4.55 11.19
N ARG A 10 16.56 5.50 10.30
CA ARG A 10 17.17 6.84 10.33
C ARG A 10 16.70 7.70 11.51
N ARG A 11 15.55 7.36 12.14
CA ARG A 11 14.96 8.08 13.29
C ARG A 11 15.30 7.47 14.65
N GLN A 12 16.36 6.66 14.73
CA GLN A 12 16.83 6.08 16.01
C GLN A 12 17.13 7.13 17.09
N ARG A 13 17.67 8.30 16.73
CA ARG A 13 17.91 9.39 17.70
C ARG A 13 16.61 9.93 18.30
N GLU A 14 15.55 10.06 17.51
CA GLU A 14 14.25 10.52 17.99
C GLU A 14 13.63 9.50 18.96
N ILE A 15 13.70 8.21 18.63
CA ILE A 15 13.25 7.11 19.51
C ILE A 15 13.98 7.17 20.86
N GLY A 16 15.30 7.35 20.84
CA GLY A 16 16.11 7.50 22.05
C GLY A 16 15.74 8.72 22.89
N THR A 17 15.48 9.87 22.25
CA THR A 17 15.04 11.09 22.94
C THR A 17 13.68 10.90 23.62
N TYR A 18 12.70 10.27 22.96
CA TYR A 18 11.40 10.00 23.58
C TYR A 18 11.52 9.11 24.82
N ILE A 19 12.35 8.07 24.76
CA ILE A 19 12.60 7.19 25.90
C ILE A 19 13.31 7.96 27.03
N ALA A 20 14.30 8.81 26.70
CA ALA A 20 15.00 9.64 27.67
C ALA A 20 14.09 10.69 28.34
N LEU A 21 13.04 11.14 27.63
CA LEU A 21 12.00 12.02 28.17
C LEU A 21 10.94 11.27 29.00
N GLY A 22 11.11 9.96 29.24
CA GLY A 22 10.24 9.16 30.10
C GLY A 22 9.13 8.40 29.37
N MET A 23 9.10 8.43 28.04
CA MET A 23 8.12 7.69 27.26
C MET A 23 8.46 6.19 27.27
N THR A 24 7.48 5.35 27.60
CA THR A 24 7.67 3.89 27.62
C THR A 24 7.88 3.35 26.19
N ARG A 25 8.62 2.24 26.08
CA ARG A 25 8.85 1.53 24.80
C ARG A 25 7.54 1.24 24.05
N LYS A 26 6.44 0.94 24.76
CA LYS A 26 5.11 0.72 24.18
C LYS A 26 4.48 1.99 23.63
N GLN A 27 4.62 3.12 24.31
CA GLN A 27 4.11 4.40 23.83
C GLN A 27 4.83 4.83 22.55
N VAL A 28 6.16 4.69 22.49
CA VAL A 28 6.93 5.01 21.28
C VAL A 28 6.51 4.11 20.12
N LEU A 29 6.38 2.80 20.36
CA LEU A 29 5.88 1.85 19.35
C LEU A 29 4.48 2.24 18.83
N GLY A 30 3.59 2.65 19.73
CA GLY A 30 2.25 3.12 19.39
C GLY A 30 2.28 4.37 18.49
N LEU A 31 3.14 5.35 18.82
CA LEU A 31 3.29 6.58 18.04
C LEU A 31 3.68 6.29 16.58
N PHE A 32 4.72 5.47 16.37
CA PHE A 32 5.16 5.10 15.03
C PHE A 32 4.14 4.25 14.28
N THR A 33 3.38 3.42 15.00
CA THR A 33 2.28 2.64 14.41
C THR A 33 1.16 3.56 13.91
N VAL A 34 0.79 4.58 14.71
CA VAL A 34 -0.21 5.58 14.32
C VAL A 34 0.28 6.38 13.11
N GLU A 35 1.53 6.84 13.12
CA GLU A 35 2.13 7.54 11.98
C GLU A 35 2.09 6.69 10.70
N GLY A 36 2.52 5.42 10.77
CA GLY A 36 2.46 4.49 9.63
C GLY A 36 1.03 4.20 9.15
N SER A 37 0.07 4.10 10.08
CA SER A 37 -1.34 3.88 9.75
C SER A 37 -1.96 5.09 9.05
N MET A 38 -1.64 6.32 9.47
CA MET A 38 -2.08 7.54 8.79
C MET A 38 -1.58 7.61 7.35
N TYR A 39 -0.32 7.26 7.11
CA TYR A 39 0.22 7.17 5.74
C TYR A 39 -0.52 6.13 4.89
N SER A 40 -0.84 4.97 5.47
CA SER A 40 -1.56 3.90 4.77
C SER A 40 -2.98 4.31 4.40
N ILE A 41 -3.70 4.97 5.32
CA ILE A 41 -5.03 5.53 5.06
C ILE A 41 -4.97 6.61 3.98
N PHE A 42 -3.99 7.52 4.05
CA PHE A 42 -3.81 8.57 3.07
C PHE A 42 -3.51 7.99 1.68
N ALA A 43 -2.62 7.00 1.60
CA ALA A 43 -2.32 6.29 0.37
C ALA A 43 -3.55 5.56 -0.20
N MET A 44 -4.41 5.00 0.65
CA MET A 44 -5.67 4.39 0.22
C MET A 44 -6.64 5.42 -0.37
N VAL A 45 -6.77 6.60 0.26
CA VAL A 45 -7.64 7.67 -0.26
C VAL A 45 -7.12 8.19 -1.59
N VAL A 46 -5.83 8.57 -1.67
CA VAL A 46 -5.22 9.09 -2.90
C VAL A 46 -5.22 8.03 -4.00
N GLY A 47 -4.84 6.80 -3.66
CA GLY A 47 -4.87 5.66 -4.57
C GLY A 47 -6.28 5.33 -5.06
N GLY A 48 -7.30 5.49 -4.21
CA GLY A 48 -8.71 5.34 -4.59
C GLY A 48 -9.18 6.45 -5.53
N LEU A 49 -8.84 7.71 -5.23
CA LEU A 49 -9.19 8.86 -6.06
C LEU A 49 -8.59 8.78 -7.47
N VAL A 50 -7.38 8.23 -7.62
CA VAL A 50 -6.72 8.04 -8.91
C VAL A 50 -7.11 6.72 -9.56
N GLY A 51 -7.19 5.64 -8.78
CA GLY A 51 -7.47 4.28 -9.24
C GLY A 51 -8.90 4.08 -9.71
N LEU A 52 -9.90 4.61 -9.00
CA LEU A 52 -11.32 4.47 -9.39
C LEU A 52 -11.62 5.03 -10.79
N PRO A 53 -11.18 6.26 -11.15
CA PRO A 53 -11.32 6.76 -12.51
C PRO A 53 -10.65 5.86 -13.56
N ILE A 54 -9.45 5.36 -13.28
CA ILE A 54 -8.73 4.46 -14.20
C ILE A 54 -9.50 3.15 -14.38
N PHE A 55 -10.01 2.57 -13.29
CA PHE A 55 -10.82 1.35 -13.35
C PHE A 55 -12.11 1.57 -14.15
N MET A 56 -12.81 2.69 -13.94
CA MET A 56 -14.02 3.02 -14.70
C MET A 56 -13.72 3.25 -16.19
N LEU A 57 -12.65 3.97 -16.52
CA LEU A 57 -12.22 4.18 -17.91
C LEU A 57 -11.88 2.87 -18.61
N THR A 58 -11.16 1.99 -17.91
CA THR A 58 -10.75 0.70 -18.47
C THR A 58 -11.94 -0.27 -18.58
N ALA A 59 -12.89 -0.22 -17.63
CA ALA A 59 -14.10 -1.03 -17.68
C ALA A 59 -15.08 -0.58 -18.78
N THR A 60 -15.09 0.71 -19.14
CA THR A 60 -16.00 1.26 -20.17
C THR A 60 -15.41 1.26 -21.57
N ARG A 61 -14.14 1.63 -21.72
CA ARG A 61 -13.46 1.67 -23.04
C ARG A 61 -12.84 0.32 -23.41
N GLY A 62 -12.64 -0.55 -22.42
CA GLY A 62 -11.87 -1.77 -22.59
C GLY A 62 -10.40 -1.48 -22.92
N ILE A 63 -9.61 -2.53 -22.95
CA ILE A 63 -8.21 -2.51 -23.39
C ILE A 63 -8.21 -3.06 -24.80
N SER A 64 -7.91 -2.23 -25.80
CA SER A 64 -7.77 -2.68 -27.18
C SER A 64 -6.58 -3.62 -27.29
N LEU A 65 -6.82 -4.83 -27.78
CA LEU A 65 -5.74 -5.70 -28.21
C LEU A 65 -5.15 -5.14 -29.52
N PHE A 66 -3.88 -5.48 -29.79
CA PHE A 66 -3.08 -4.97 -30.90
C PHE A 66 -3.87 -4.83 -32.22
N SER A 67 -3.86 -3.65 -32.84
CA SER A 67 -4.50 -3.41 -34.14
C SER A 67 -3.75 -4.20 -35.24
N GLY A 68 -4.26 -5.38 -35.61
CA GLY A 68 -3.65 -6.27 -36.60
C GLY A 68 -3.96 -7.76 -36.41
N ILE A 69 -4.67 -8.14 -35.35
CA ILE A 69 -5.10 -9.54 -35.12
C ILE A 69 -6.05 -10.03 -36.23
N ASP A 70 -6.84 -9.12 -36.80
CA ASP A 70 -7.74 -9.42 -37.91
C ASP A 70 -6.97 -9.86 -39.18
N GLU A 71 -5.73 -9.37 -39.38
CA GLU A 71 -4.86 -9.77 -40.49
C GLU A 71 -4.22 -11.15 -40.27
N LEU A 72 -4.20 -11.65 -39.04
CA LEU A 72 -3.69 -12.99 -38.69
C LEU A 72 -4.74 -14.11 -38.89
N GLY A 73 -5.94 -13.78 -39.39
CA GLY A 73 -7.01 -14.75 -39.66
C GLY A 73 -7.69 -15.31 -38.40
N ILE A 74 -7.44 -14.68 -37.24
CA ILE A 74 -8.04 -15.07 -35.95
C ILE A 74 -9.17 -14.09 -35.64
N THR A 75 -10.42 -14.53 -35.74
CA THR A 75 -11.60 -13.76 -35.30
C THR A 75 -11.68 -13.77 -33.77
N MET A 76 -10.96 -12.84 -33.14
CA MET A 76 -11.06 -12.53 -31.71
C MET A 76 -11.60 -11.11 -31.54
N ALA A 77 -12.28 -10.84 -30.42
CA ALA A 77 -12.71 -9.50 -30.11
C ALA A 77 -11.48 -8.59 -29.91
N ASN A 78 -11.40 -7.49 -30.67
CA ASN A 78 -10.30 -6.51 -30.60
C ASN A 78 -10.21 -5.76 -29.25
N THR A 79 -11.08 -6.02 -28.28
CA THR A 79 -11.12 -5.29 -27.00
C THR A 79 -11.44 -6.22 -25.82
N ILE A 80 -10.60 -6.20 -24.79
CA ILE A 80 -10.80 -6.91 -23.53
C ILE A 80 -11.35 -5.95 -22.48
N TYR A 81 -12.47 -6.30 -21.86
CA TYR A 81 -13.02 -5.55 -20.72
C TYR A 81 -12.59 -6.22 -19.41
N PRO A 82 -11.72 -5.59 -18.60
CA PRO A 82 -11.37 -6.15 -17.32
C PRO A 82 -12.53 -6.04 -16.34
N VAL A 83 -12.90 -7.16 -15.73
CA VAL A 83 -13.96 -7.24 -14.72
C VAL A 83 -13.32 -7.25 -13.33
N PHE A 84 -13.44 -6.14 -12.62
CA PHE A 84 -12.96 -6.02 -11.24
C PHE A 84 -14.12 -6.31 -10.28
N GLY A 85 -14.21 -7.54 -9.78
CA GLY A 85 -15.19 -7.90 -8.76
C GLY A 85 -14.92 -7.19 -7.43
N PHE A 86 -15.98 -6.79 -6.73
CA PHE A 86 -15.88 -6.14 -5.40
C PHE A 86 -14.98 -6.93 -4.43
N TRP A 87 -15.10 -8.26 -4.42
CA TRP A 87 -14.30 -9.13 -3.57
C TRP A 87 -12.80 -9.06 -3.87
N LEU A 88 -12.43 -8.97 -5.15
CA LEU A 88 -11.04 -8.90 -5.59
C LEU A 88 -10.41 -7.54 -5.19
N VAL A 89 -11.15 -6.45 -5.39
CA VAL A 89 -10.70 -5.11 -5.00
C VAL A 89 -10.60 -5.00 -3.48
N SER A 90 -11.63 -5.42 -2.74
CA SER A 90 -11.61 -5.37 -1.27
C SER A 90 -10.51 -6.26 -0.68
N GLY A 91 -10.31 -7.47 -1.23
CA GLY A 91 -9.29 -8.40 -0.76
C GLY A 91 -7.88 -7.88 -0.96
N THR A 92 -7.59 -7.29 -2.12
CA THR A 92 -6.27 -6.69 -2.41
C THR A 92 -5.97 -5.48 -1.52
N VAL A 93 -6.97 -4.60 -1.30
CA VAL A 93 -6.82 -3.47 -0.37
C VAL A 93 -6.56 -3.95 1.05
N MET A 94 -7.32 -4.93 1.54
CA MET A 94 -7.15 -5.45 2.90
C MET A 94 -5.78 -6.11 3.08
N LEU A 95 -5.33 -6.89 2.09
CA LEU A 95 -4.00 -7.51 2.09
C LEU A 95 -2.90 -6.43 2.19
N LEU A 96 -2.99 -5.37 1.40
CA LEU A 96 -2.02 -4.26 1.45
C LEU A 96 -1.98 -3.58 2.82
N LEU A 97 -3.14 -3.33 3.44
CA LEU A 97 -3.23 -2.73 4.78
C LEU A 97 -2.57 -3.62 5.83
N VAL A 98 -2.85 -4.93 5.80
CA VAL A 98 -2.26 -5.90 6.74
C VAL A 98 -0.74 -5.97 6.55
N SER A 99 -0.26 -6.07 5.31
CA SER A 99 1.17 -6.10 5.00
C SER A 99 1.89 -4.83 5.46
N ALA A 100 1.34 -3.64 5.19
CA ALA A 100 1.92 -2.37 5.63
C ALA A 100 1.99 -2.25 7.14
N THR A 101 0.95 -2.69 7.84
CA THR A 101 0.89 -2.67 9.31
C THR A 101 1.92 -3.63 9.92
N LEU A 102 2.01 -4.87 9.42
CA LEU A 102 2.97 -5.87 9.90
C LEU A 102 4.42 -5.42 9.69
N VAL A 103 4.73 -4.93 8.48
CA VAL A 103 6.09 -4.47 8.13
C VAL A 103 6.48 -3.24 8.94
N SER A 104 5.55 -2.36 9.31
CA SER A 104 5.84 -1.20 10.17
C SER A 104 6.09 -1.61 11.63
N PHE A 105 5.36 -2.61 12.12
CA PHE A 105 5.45 -3.08 13.51
C PHE A 105 6.74 -3.86 13.82
N LEU A 106 7.19 -4.71 12.89
CA LEU A 106 8.36 -5.58 13.06
C LEU A 106 9.69 -4.86 13.42
N PRO A 107 10.15 -3.85 12.65
CA PRO A 107 11.39 -3.14 12.96
C PRO A 107 11.26 -2.27 14.21
N ALA A 108 10.10 -1.66 14.43
CA ALA A 108 9.86 -0.82 15.60
C ALA A 108 9.91 -1.65 16.90
N ARG A 109 9.38 -2.88 16.89
CA ARG A 109 9.55 -3.82 18.01
C ARG A 109 11.01 -4.24 18.22
N LYS A 110 11.77 -4.44 17.14
CA LYS A 110 13.19 -4.84 17.21
C LYS A 110 14.04 -3.72 17.82
N ILE A 111 13.83 -2.48 17.40
CA ILE A 111 14.57 -1.30 17.91
C ILE A 111 14.21 -1.02 19.37
N ALA A 112 12.93 -1.13 19.74
CA ALA A 112 12.49 -0.95 21.12
C ALA A 112 13.08 -1.97 22.11
N ASN A 113 13.65 -3.09 21.63
CA ASN A 113 14.33 -4.10 22.44
C ASN A 113 15.85 -4.05 22.36
N MET A 114 16.44 -3.11 21.62
CA MET A 114 17.88 -2.89 21.68
C MET A 114 18.19 -2.10 22.96
N ASN A 115 19.09 -2.64 23.77
CA ASN A 115 19.64 -1.99 24.96
C ASN A 115 20.64 -0.90 24.58
#